data_AF-A0A930QPT8-F1
#
_entry.id   AF-A0A930QPT8-F1
#
_cell.length_a   1.000
_cell.length_b   1.000
_cell.length_c   1.000
_cell.angle_alpha   90.00
_cell.angle_beta   90.00
_cell.angle_gamma   90.00
#
_symmetry.space_group_name_H-M   'P 1'
#
loop_
_entity.id
_entity.type
_entity.pdbx_description
1 polymer ?
#
loop_
_entity_poly.entity_id
_entity_poly.type
_entity_poly.pdbx_seq_one_letter_code
_entity_poly.pdbx_strand_id
1 'polypeptide(L)' 'MKDIRLDSPLQGRLIPLSEVSDPAFASGAMGRGAAVADPEGRVVSPVDGEVTVLFET' A
#
# COMPACT_ATOMS: atom_id res chain seq x y z
N MET A 1 20.73 12.90 1.76
CA MET A 1 19.62 11.98 2.14
C MET A 1 19.75 10.73 1.27
N LYS A 2 19.46 9.55 1.82
CA LYS A 2 19.32 8.32 1.02
C LYS A 2 17.87 8.21 0.58
N ASP A 3 17.65 7.90 -0.69
CA ASP A 3 16.32 7.62 -1.21
C ASP A 3 15.85 6.25 -0.71
N ILE A 4 14.61 6.18 -0.24
CA ILE A 4 13.95 4.91 0.10
C ILE A 4 13.09 4.51 -1.10
N ARG A 5 13.40 3.37 -1.69
CA ARG A 5 12.61 2.78 -2.77
C ARG A 5 11.59 1.81 -2.19
N LEU A 6 10.33 1.98 -2.58
CA LEU A 6 9.26 1.02 -2.31
C LEU A 6 8.96 0.28 -3.61
N ASP A 7 9.10 -1.05 -3.60
CA ASP A 7 8.69 -1.88 -4.73
C ASP A 7 7.18 -2.22 -4.62
N SER A 8 6.58 -2.63 -5.73
CA SER A 8 5.15 -2.95 -5.74
C SER A 8 4.90 -4.23 -4.93
N PRO A 9 4.07 -4.19 -3.86
CA PRO A 9 3.84 -5.35 -3.02
C PRO A 9 2.92 -6.39 -3.66
N LEU A 10 2.24 -6.05 -4.75
CA LEU A 10 1.32 -6.94 -5.47
C LEU A 10 1.10 -6.46 -6.91
N GLN A 11 0.53 -7.33 -7.76
CA GLN A 11 0.15 -6.98 -9.13
C GLN A 11 -1.22 -6.31 -9.16
N GLY A 12 -1.35 -5.26 -9.95
CA GLY A 12 -2.60 -4.53 -10.17
C GLY A 12 -2.31 -3.13 -10.73
N ARG A 13 -3.32 -2.27 -10.69
CA ARG A 13 -3.25 -0.90 -11.21
C ARG A 13 -3.02 0.10 -10.08
N LEU A 14 -1.93 0.87 -10.16
CA LEU A 14 -1.65 1.95 -9.22
C LEU A 14 -2.66 3.09 -9.37
N ILE A 15 -3.30 3.49 -8.27
CA ILE A 15 -4.25 4.60 -8.20
C ILE A 15 -3.93 5.53 -7.02
N PRO A 16 -4.26 6.83 -7.09
CA PRO A 16 -4.13 7.73 -5.95
C PRO A 16 -5.11 7.34 -4.84
N LEU A 17 -4.75 7.63 -3.57
CA LEU A 17 -5.63 7.34 -2.43
C LEU A 17 -7.01 8.01 -2.56
N SER A 18 -7.10 9.17 -3.20
CA SER A 18 -8.37 9.89 -3.42
C SER A 18 -9.41 9.12 -4.24
N GLU A 19 -9.01 8.08 -4.97
CA GLU A 19 -9.90 7.20 -5.73
C GLU A 19 -10.37 5.97 -4.92
N VAL A 20 -9.86 5.78 -3.70
CA VAL A 20 -10.32 4.73 -2.78
C VAL A 20 -11.68 5.10 -2.20
N SER A 21 -12.61 4.14 -2.09
CA SER A 21 -13.98 4.38 -1.61
C SER A 21 -14.05 4.65 -0.10
N ASP A 22 -13.12 4.15 0.68
CA ASP A 22 -13.06 4.31 2.14
C ASP A 22 -12.47 5.69 2.52
N PRO A 23 -13.23 6.56 3.20
CA PRO A 23 -12.78 7.90 3.60
C PRO A 23 -11.55 7.93 4.50
N ALA A 24 -11.30 6.89 5.30
CA ALA A 24 -10.13 6.83 6.18
C ALA A 24 -8.83 6.86 5.36
N PHE A 25 -8.83 6.19 4.19
CA PHE A 25 -7.72 6.19 3.25
C PHE A 25 -7.80 7.37 2.28
N ALA A 26 -8.98 7.65 1.71
CA ALA A 26 -9.14 8.65 0.64
C ALA A 26 -8.85 10.09 1.09
N SER A 27 -9.11 10.40 2.36
CA SER A 27 -8.77 11.69 2.97
C SER A 27 -7.28 11.87 3.25
N GLY A 28 -6.49 10.78 3.25
CA GLY A 28 -5.10 10.79 3.71
C GLY A 28 -4.95 10.84 5.24
N ALA A 29 -6.02 10.64 6.01
CA ALA A 29 -5.97 10.64 7.48
C ALA A 29 -5.01 9.58 8.04
N MET A 30 -4.85 8.44 7.35
CA MET A 30 -3.90 7.39 7.71
C MET A 30 -2.45 7.66 7.24
N GLY A 31 -2.22 8.77 6.54
CA GLY A 31 -0.93 9.15 5.97
C GLY A 31 -0.94 9.21 4.45
N ARG A 32 0.19 9.67 3.89
CA ARG A 32 0.41 9.72 2.44
C ARG A 32 0.75 8.33 1.91
N GLY A 33 0.23 8.01 0.74
CA GLY A 33 0.50 6.74 0.07
C GLY A 33 -0.19 6.65 -1.28
N ALA A 34 -0.33 5.42 -1.77
CA ALA A 34 -1.06 5.07 -2.98
C ALA A 34 -1.81 3.75 -2.74
N ALA A 35 -2.79 3.45 -3.59
CA ALA A 35 -3.54 2.20 -3.56
C ALA A 35 -3.33 1.42 -4.86
N VAL A 36 -3.63 0.13 -4.82
CA VAL A 36 -3.60 -0.76 -5.98
C VAL A 36 -5.01 -1.28 -6.22
N ALA A 37 -5.60 -0.90 -7.35
CA ALA A 37 -6.88 -1.39 -7.83
C ALA A 37 -6.71 -2.69 -8.62
N ASP A 38 -7.76 -3.50 -8.64
CA ASP A 38 -7.82 -4.78 -9.37
C ASP A 38 -6.62 -5.70 -9.03
N PRO A 39 -6.41 -6.02 -7.74
CA PRO A 39 -5.24 -6.78 -7.30
C PRO A 39 -5.31 -8.24 -7.74
N GLU A 40 -4.17 -8.80 -8.15
CA GLU A 40 -4.05 -10.19 -8.57
C GLU A 40 -2.92 -10.92 -7.82
N GLY A 41 -3.18 -12.19 -7.49
CA GLY A 41 -2.16 -13.11 -6.98
C GLY A 41 -1.81 -12.91 -5.52
N ARG A 42 -0.51 -12.78 -5.23
CA ARG A 42 0.07 -12.86 -3.88
C ARG A 42 0.69 -11.53 -3.48
N VAL A 43 0.48 -11.14 -2.22
CA VAL A 43 1.17 -10.00 -1.60
C VAL A 43 2.58 -10.42 -1.16
N VAL A 44 3.57 -9.59 -1.52
CA VAL A 44 4.99 -9.71 -1.16
C VAL A 44 5.46 -8.45 -0.45
N SER A 45 6.64 -8.51 0.18
CA SER A 45 7.20 -7.33 0.87
C SER A 45 7.61 -6.25 -0.13
N PRO A 46 7.24 -4.97 0.08
CA PRO A 46 7.68 -3.86 -0.75
C PRO A 46 9.08 -3.35 -0.36
N VAL A 47 9.64 -3.81 0.76
CA VAL A 47 10.91 -3.36 1.35
C VAL A 47 11.58 -4.47 2.17
N ASP A 48 12.87 -4.28 2.47
CA ASP A 48 13.54 -4.99 3.57
C ASP A 48 13.14 -4.35 4.92
N GLY A 49 12.66 -5.16 5.87
CA GLY A 49 12.21 -4.67 7.16
C GLY A 49 11.71 -5.75 8.12
N GLU A 50 11.05 -5.32 9.18
CA GLU A 50 10.43 -6.18 10.19
C GLU A 50 8.90 -6.03 10.16
N VAL A 51 8.18 -7.15 10.28
CA VAL A 51 6.72 -7.13 10.39
C VAL A 51 6.34 -6.74 11.81
N THR A 52 5.74 -5.55 11.99
CA THR A 52 5.37 -5.02 13.31
C THR A 52 3.90 -5.22 13.66
N VAL A 53 3.04 -5.40 12.65
CA VAL A 53 1.60 -5.58 12.79
C VAL A 53 1.14 -6.65 11.81
N LEU A 54 0.33 -7.60 12.31
CA LEU A 54 -0.35 -8.62 11.51
C LEU A 54 -1.77 -8.76 12.06
N PHE A 55 -2.76 -8.72 11.18
CA PHE A 55 -4.15 -9.00 11.56
C PHE A 55 -4.34 -10.51 11.75
N GLU A 56 -5.20 -10.88 12.71
CA GLU A 56 -5.64 -12.27 12.86
C GLU A 56 -6.44 -12.71 11.62
N THR A 57 -6.34 -14.00 11.28
CA THR A 57 -6.96 -14.62 10.10
C THR A 57 -8.29 -15.28 10.41
#